data_AF-A0AAX1Z1A0-F1
#
_entry.id   AF-A0AAX1Z1A0-F1
#
_cell.length_a   1.000
_cell.length_b   1.000
_cell.length_c   1.000
_cell.angle_alpha   90.00
_cell.angle_beta   90.00
_cell.angle_gamma   90.00
#
_symmetry.space_group_name_H-M   'P 1'
#
loop_
_entity.id
_entity.type
_entity.pdbx_description
1 polymer ?
#
loop_
_entity_poly.entity_id
_entity_poly.type
_entity_poly.pdbx_seq_one_letter_code
_entity_poly.pdbx_strand_id
1 'polypeptide(L)'
;KERFKVFEDFLFFLNTRLEEDFLQKDIHKFDSFDVVRIGMYINDLIGYNSGFTSMYLSEFSQDYICDLNTPKTMTILNGMSQINTTTDKVLLFLNKELKIHTDSHLKMQLEKAIYNFKKFKLGQKQINQLNTLQSKLKECTNE
;
A
#
# COMPACT_ATOMS: atom_id res chain seq x y z
N LYS A 1 17.98 -8.53 -12.75
CA LYS A 1 18.12 -7.05 -12.77
C LYS A 1 17.01 -6.35 -13.57
N GLU A 2 16.80 -6.67 -14.86
CA GLU A 2 15.78 -5.96 -15.68
C GLU A 2 14.32 -6.22 -15.25
N ARG A 3 13.94 -7.49 -15.05
CA ARG A 3 12.59 -7.85 -14.53
C ARG A 3 12.26 -7.15 -13.21
N PHE A 4 13.28 -7.06 -12.35
CA PHE A 4 13.18 -6.41 -11.06
C PHE A 4 12.97 -4.89 -11.21
N LYS A 5 13.70 -4.25 -12.12
CA LYS A 5 13.53 -2.82 -12.42
C LYS A 5 12.13 -2.50 -12.92
N VAL A 6 11.60 -3.31 -13.84
CA VAL A 6 10.21 -3.15 -14.34
C VAL A 6 9.21 -3.26 -13.19
N PHE A 7 9.44 -4.20 -12.28
CA PHE A 7 8.58 -4.41 -11.13
C PHE A 7 8.65 -3.25 -10.12
N GLU A 8 9.86 -2.76 -9.85
CA GLU A 8 10.10 -1.58 -9.02
C GLU A 8 9.46 -0.33 -9.62
N ASP A 9 9.57 -0.10 -10.94
CA ASP A 9 8.94 1.03 -11.63
C ASP A 9 7.42 0.98 -11.51
N PHE A 10 6.82 -0.21 -11.64
CA PHE A 10 5.38 -0.40 -11.46
C PHE A 10 4.93 -0.12 -10.02
N LEU A 11 5.65 -0.64 -9.04
CA LEU A 11 5.36 -0.38 -7.62
C LEU A 11 5.55 1.07 -7.25
N PHE A 12 6.56 1.74 -7.80
CA PHE A 12 6.77 3.17 -7.62
C PHE A 12 5.58 3.96 -8.14
N PHE A 13 5.12 3.66 -9.36
CA PHE A 13 3.92 4.28 -9.94
C PHE A 13 2.69 4.13 -9.03
N LEU A 14 2.42 2.91 -8.54
CA LEU A 14 1.29 2.66 -7.64
C LEU A 14 1.39 3.45 -6.33
N ASN A 15 2.58 3.51 -5.72
CA ASN A 15 2.81 4.26 -4.49
C ASN A 15 2.65 5.77 -4.70
N THR A 16 3.18 6.32 -5.79
CA THR A 16 3.00 7.74 -6.13
C THR A 16 1.53 8.10 -6.26
N ARG A 17 0.74 7.27 -6.95
CA ARG A 17 -0.71 7.47 -7.05
C ARG A 17 -1.40 7.35 -5.70
N LEU A 18 -1.00 6.41 -4.85
CA LEU A 18 -1.56 6.27 -3.51
C LEU A 18 -1.32 7.54 -2.67
N GLU A 19 -0.10 8.08 -2.74
CA GLU A 19 0.33 9.25 -1.99
C GLU A 19 -0.37 10.54 -2.47
N GLU A 20 -0.19 10.88 -3.75
CA GLU A 20 -0.65 12.14 -4.34
C GLU A 20 -2.17 12.22 -4.44
N ASP A 21 -2.83 11.14 -4.85
CA ASP A 21 -4.26 11.19 -5.14
C ASP A 21 -5.11 10.98 -3.86
N PHE A 22 -4.56 10.39 -2.77
CA PHE A 22 -5.39 9.96 -1.63
C PHE A 22 -4.82 10.24 -0.24
N LEU A 23 -3.54 9.96 0.02
CA LEU A 23 -2.99 10.21 1.37
C LEU A 23 -2.95 11.69 1.68
N GLN A 24 -2.62 12.52 0.70
CA GLN A 24 -2.59 13.97 0.84
C GLN A 24 -3.97 14.63 0.63
N LYS A 25 -4.94 13.88 0.08
CA LYS A 25 -6.28 14.39 -0.16
C LYS A 25 -7.07 14.49 1.16
N ASP A 26 -7.81 15.59 1.29
CA ASP A 26 -8.76 15.78 2.39
C ASP A 26 -9.89 14.74 2.28
N ILE A 27 -10.08 13.96 3.34
CA ILE A 27 -11.11 12.92 3.42
C ILE A 27 -12.53 13.46 3.19
N HIS A 28 -12.78 14.73 3.49
CA HIS A 28 -14.07 15.37 3.24
C HIS A 28 -14.33 15.69 1.77
N LYS A 29 -13.30 15.56 0.93
CA LYS A 29 -13.38 15.72 -0.53
C LYS A 29 -13.35 14.38 -1.27
N PHE A 30 -13.44 13.27 -0.54
CA PHE A 30 -13.51 11.94 -1.16
C PHE A 30 -14.89 11.74 -1.80
N ASP A 31 -14.89 11.14 -2.97
CA ASP A 31 -16.09 10.67 -3.66
C ASP A 31 -16.06 9.15 -3.87
N SER A 32 -17.12 8.62 -4.47
CA SER A 32 -17.25 7.19 -4.73
C SER A 32 -16.23 6.67 -5.75
N PHE A 33 -15.75 7.49 -6.69
CA PHE A 33 -14.72 7.11 -7.64
C PHE A 33 -13.36 6.98 -6.96
N ASP A 34 -13.07 7.86 -5.99
CA ASP A 34 -11.85 7.75 -5.17
C ASP A 34 -11.81 6.41 -4.45
N VAL A 35 -12.91 6.00 -3.80
CA VAL A 35 -12.97 4.71 -3.07
C VAL A 35 -12.64 3.54 -3.98
N VAL A 36 -13.23 3.49 -5.18
CA VAL A 36 -12.96 2.42 -6.15
C VAL A 36 -11.49 2.41 -6.56
N ARG A 37 -10.93 3.59 -6.89
CA ARG A 37 -9.54 3.72 -7.32
C ARG A 37 -8.55 3.34 -6.22
N ILE A 38 -8.78 3.77 -4.98
CA ILE A 38 -7.98 3.38 -3.82
C ILE A 38 -8.03 1.87 -3.62
N GLY A 39 -9.22 1.28 -3.72
CA GLY A 39 -9.39 -0.17 -3.56
C GLY A 39 -8.55 -0.97 -4.56
N MET A 40 -8.50 -0.52 -5.82
CA MET A 40 -7.65 -1.14 -6.85
C MET A 40 -6.16 -1.00 -6.51
N TYR A 41 -5.68 0.21 -6.22
CA TYR A 41 -4.27 0.42 -5.91
C TYR A 41 -3.80 -0.31 -4.65
N ILE A 42 -4.59 -0.28 -3.58
CA ILE A 42 -4.25 -0.99 -2.35
C ILE A 42 -4.22 -2.51 -2.60
N ASN A 43 -5.20 -3.06 -3.32
CA ASN A 43 -5.23 -4.48 -3.63
C ASN A 43 -3.99 -4.92 -4.44
N ASP A 44 -3.63 -4.13 -5.45
CA ASP A 44 -2.43 -4.39 -6.26
C ASP A 44 -1.17 -4.27 -5.39
N LEU A 45 -1.04 -3.20 -4.61
CA LEU A 45 0.10 -2.99 -3.72
C LEU A 45 0.25 -4.14 -2.72
N ILE A 46 -0.82 -4.67 -2.12
CA ILE A 46 -0.74 -5.81 -1.19
C ILE A 46 -0.21 -7.06 -1.89
N GLY A 47 -0.77 -7.39 -3.06
CA GLY A 47 -0.38 -8.57 -3.82
C GLY A 47 1.08 -8.51 -4.25
N TYR A 48 1.49 -7.37 -4.82
CA TYR A 48 2.84 -7.18 -5.32
C TYR A 48 3.86 -6.93 -4.21
N ASN A 49 3.48 -6.34 -3.07
CA ASN A 49 4.35 -6.18 -1.91
C ASN A 49 4.84 -7.53 -1.38
N SER A 50 3.94 -8.51 -1.22
CA SER A 50 4.35 -9.84 -0.76
C SER A 50 5.38 -10.49 -1.70
N GLY A 51 5.23 -10.31 -3.02
CA GLY A 51 6.20 -10.78 -4.00
C GLY A 51 7.52 -10.01 -3.91
N PHE A 52 7.44 -8.68 -3.83
CA PHE A 52 8.59 -7.78 -3.74
C PHE A 52 9.47 -8.09 -2.53
N THR A 53 8.91 -8.08 -1.32
CA THR A 53 9.69 -8.33 -0.12
C THR A 53 10.24 -9.76 -0.07
N SER A 54 9.52 -10.74 -0.61
CA SER A 54 10.02 -12.11 -0.71
C SER A 54 11.25 -12.18 -1.63
N MET A 55 11.16 -11.66 -2.85
CA MET A 55 12.29 -11.65 -3.79
C MET A 55 13.51 -10.96 -3.17
N TYR A 56 13.30 -9.82 -2.50
CA TYR A 56 14.37 -9.10 -1.82
C TYR A 56 15.07 -9.91 -0.73
N LEU A 57 14.30 -10.62 0.10
CA LEU A 57 14.85 -11.36 1.24
C LEU A 57 15.45 -12.72 0.85
N SER A 58 14.98 -13.34 -0.25
CA SER A 58 15.39 -14.70 -0.63
C SER A 58 16.37 -14.78 -1.80
N GLU A 59 16.36 -13.82 -2.73
CA GLU A 59 17.09 -13.93 -4.00
C GLU A 59 18.39 -13.12 -4.06
N PHE A 60 18.55 -12.10 -3.22
CA PHE A 60 19.69 -11.19 -3.28
C PHE A 60 20.68 -11.42 -2.15
N SER A 61 21.98 -11.44 -2.48
CA SER A 61 23.06 -11.38 -1.50
C SER A 61 23.06 -10.02 -0.79
N GLN A 62 23.74 -9.94 0.36
CA GLN A 62 23.85 -8.69 1.12
C GLN A 62 24.46 -7.55 0.27
N ASP A 63 25.54 -7.81 -0.46
CA ASP A 63 26.16 -6.78 -1.32
C ASP A 63 25.18 -6.25 -2.38
N TYR A 64 24.40 -7.15 -3.00
CA TYR A 64 23.41 -6.76 -4.00
C TYR A 64 22.19 -6.07 -3.37
N ILE A 65 21.83 -6.36 -2.11
CA ILE A 65 20.72 -5.67 -1.43
C ILE A 65 21.04 -4.19 -1.20
N CYS A 66 22.32 -3.86 -0.99
CA CYS A 66 22.76 -2.48 -0.77
C CYS A 66 22.75 -1.63 -2.03
N ASP A 67 23.08 -2.22 -3.19
CA ASP A 67 22.91 -1.56 -4.50
C ASP A 67 21.44 -1.16 -4.77
N LEU A 68 20.49 -1.79 -4.07
CA LEU A 68 19.06 -1.53 -4.19
C LEU A 68 18.55 -0.50 -3.18
N ASN A 69 19.40 0.03 -2.29
CA ASN A 69 19.06 1.12 -1.37
C ASN A 69 18.97 2.47 -2.11
N THR A 70 18.04 2.55 -3.07
CA THR A 70 17.82 3.75 -3.87
C THR A 70 16.69 4.59 -3.26
N PRO A 71 16.64 5.91 -3.56
CA PRO A 71 15.51 6.74 -3.17
C PRO A 71 14.17 6.17 -3.63
N LYS A 72 14.13 5.54 -4.83
CA LYS A 72 12.92 4.91 -5.38
C LYS A 72 12.46 3.73 -4.51
N THR A 73 13.36 2.83 -4.15
CA THR A 73 13.08 1.71 -3.25
C THR A 73 12.53 2.19 -1.91
N MET A 74 13.16 3.22 -1.33
CA MET A 74 12.71 3.79 -0.07
C MET A 74 11.31 4.41 -0.17
N THR A 75 11.00 5.10 -1.27
CA THR A 75 9.63 5.59 -1.53
C THR A 75 8.62 4.44 -1.59
N ILE A 76 8.93 3.35 -2.29
CA ILE A 76 8.06 2.17 -2.39
C ILE A 76 7.79 1.59 -1.00
N LEU A 77 8.84 1.34 -0.21
CA LEU A 77 8.70 0.75 1.13
C LEU A 77 7.94 1.67 2.08
N ASN A 78 8.19 2.98 2.01
CA ASN A 78 7.46 3.96 2.81
C ASN A 78 5.98 4.01 2.43
N GLY A 79 5.64 4.05 1.15
CA GLY A 79 4.24 4.02 0.72
C GLY A 79 3.52 2.71 1.10
N MET A 80 4.22 1.57 1.01
CA MET A 80 3.69 0.28 1.49
C MET A 80 3.37 0.30 3.00
N SER A 81 4.18 0.99 3.81
CA SER A 81 3.90 1.14 5.25
C SER A 81 2.64 1.98 5.53
N GLN A 82 2.18 2.78 4.56
CA GLN A 82 0.96 3.60 4.66
C GLN A 82 -0.31 2.88 4.20
N ILE A 83 -0.25 1.60 3.77
CA ILE A 83 -1.44 0.86 3.30
C ILE A 83 -2.52 0.80 4.40
N ASN A 84 -2.13 0.50 5.64
CA ASN A 84 -3.08 0.44 6.75
C ASN A 84 -3.67 1.81 7.06
N THR A 85 -2.86 2.87 7.06
CA THR A 85 -3.30 4.26 7.22
C THR A 85 -4.32 4.65 6.15
N THR A 86 -4.03 4.36 4.89
CA THR A 86 -4.91 4.68 3.76
C THR A 86 -6.22 3.89 3.86
N THR A 87 -6.13 2.61 4.21
CA THR A 87 -7.29 1.76 4.46
C THR A 87 -8.18 2.32 5.57
N ASP A 88 -7.58 2.79 6.67
CA ASP A 88 -8.31 3.38 7.79
C ASP A 88 -9.01 4.70 7.41
N LYS A 89 -8.36 5.55 6.60
CA LYS A 89 -9.01 6.75 6.04
C LYS A 89 -10.24 6.38 5.20
N VAL A 90 -10.13 5.41 4.28
CA VAL A 90 -11.28 4.99 3.46
C VAL A 90 -12.38 4.38 4.32
N LEU A 91 -12.03 3.55 5.31
CA LEU A 91 -13.01 2.99 6.24
C LEU A 91 -13.74 4.10 7.00
N LEU A 92 -13.05 5.15 7.42
CA LEU A 92 -13.68 6.30 8.08
C LEU A 92 -14.70 6.99 7.16
N PHE A 93 -14.36 7.21 5.89
CA PHE A 93 -15.27 7.74 4.89
C PHE A 93 -16.50 6.84 4.69
N LEU A 94 -16.28 5.55 4.41
CA LEU A 94 -17.37 4.60 4.17
C LEU A 94 -18.31 4.44 5.38
N ASN A 95 -17.79 4.47 6.60
CA ASN A 95 -18.62 4.42 7.81
C ASN A 95 -19.41 5.71 8.03
N LYS A 96 -18.93 6.87 7.58
CA LYS A 96 -19.71 8.12 7.59
C LYS A 96 -20.85 8.02 6.57
N GLU A 97 -20.55 7.60 5.34
CA GLU A 97 -21.57 7.38 4.30
C GLU A 97 -22.65 6.39 4.75
N LEU A 98 -22.26 5.27 5.36
CA LEU A 98 -23.20 4.25 5.84
C LEU A 98 -24.22 4.80 6.85
N LYS A 99 -23.82 5.78 7.67
CA LYS A 99 -24.69 6.39 8.70
C LYS A 99 -25.73 7.35 8.12
N ILE A 100 -25.43 8.00 6.99
CA ILE A 100 -26.30 9.03 6.42
C ILE A 100 -27.28 8.47 5.38
N HIS A 101 -26.95 7.36 4.73
CA HIS A 101 -27.83 6.73 3.74
C HIS A 101 -28.88 5.85 4.41
N THR A 102 -30.13 5.92 3.94
CA THR A 102 -31.26 5.10 4.44
C THR A 102 -31.68 4.01 3.47
N ASP A 103 -31.28 4.10 2.20
CA ASP A 103 -31.55 3.11 1.17
C ASP A 103 -30.91 1.74 1.49
N SER A 104 -31.70 0.68 1.46
CA SER A 104 -31.28 -0.66 1.88
C SER A 104 -30.25 -1.29 0.93
N HIS A 105 -30.38 -1.03 -0.38
CA HIS A 105 -29.45 -1.56 -1.38
C HIS A 105 -28.09 -0.85 -1.28
N LEU A 106 -28.08 0.48 -1.14
CA LEU A 106 -26.87 1.27 -0.96
C LEU A 106 -26.15 0.92 0.34
N LYS A 107 -26.88 0.72 1.44
CA LYS A 107 -26.30 0.23 2.71
C LYS A 107 -25.57 -1.09 2.53
N MET A 108 -26.21 -2.07 1.88
CA MET A 108 -25.59 -3.38 1.62
C MET A 108 -24.31 -3.24 0.78
N GLN A 109 -24.28 -2.35 -0.21
CA GLN A 109 -23.06 -2.09 -0.99
C GLN A 109 -21.94 -1.46 -0.15
N LEU A 110 -22.27 -0.48 0.70
CA LEU A 110 -21.32 0.15 1.61
C LEU A 110 -20.76 -0.84 2.65
N GLU A 111 -21.60 -1.70 3.22
CA GLU A 111 -21.17 -2.76 4.13
C GLU A 111 -20.21 -3.74 3.46
N LYS A 112 -20.49 -4.12 2.21
CA LYS A 112 -19.59 -4.97 1.40
C LYS A 112 -18.25 -4.28 1.13
N ALA A 113 -18.26 -2.99 0.80
CA ALA A 113 -17.04 -2.21 0.62
C ALA A 113 -16.23 -2.15 1.92
N ILE A 114 -16.86 -1.84 3.05
CA ILE A 114 -16.23 -1.84 4.38
C ILE A 114 -15.60 -3.19 4.69
N TYR A 115 -16.31 -4.29 4.44
CA TYR A 115 -15.80 -5.64 4.65
C TYR A 115 -14.54 -5.91 3.80
N ASN A 116 -14.55 -5.52 2.53
CA ASN A 116 -13.40 -5.69 1.64
C ASN A 116 -12.20 -4.84 2.10
N PHE A 117 -12.41 -3.56 2.43
CA PHE A 117 -11.34 -2.70 2.91
C PHE A 117 -10.73 -3.20 4.24
N LYS A 118 -11.52 -3.78 5.14
CA LYS A 118 -10.97 -4.42 6.35
C LYS A 118 -9.98 -5.55 6.02
N LYS A 119 -10.19 -6.28 4.92
CA LYS A 119 -9.27 -7.34 4.45
C LYS A 119 -8.01 -6.80 3.78
N PHE A 120 -8.02 -5.55 3.34
CA PHE A 120 -6.85 -4.90 2.75
C PHE A 120 -5.81 -4.45 3.78
N LYS A 121 -6.08 -4.60 5.08
CA LYS A 121 -5.04 -4.34 6.08
C LYS A 121 -3.92 -5.39 5.99
N LEU A 122 -2.69 -4.90 5.98
CA LEU A 122 -1.51 -5.72 6.13
C LEU A 122 -1.53 -6.40 7.51
N GLY A 123 -1.31 -7.72 7.49
CA GLY A 123 -1.14 -8.50 8.71
C GLY A 123 0.27 -8.36 9.30
N GLN A 124 0.44 -8.84 10.54
CA GLN A 124 1.73 -8.72 11.26
C GLN A 124 2.91 -9.31 10.50
N LYS A 125 2.70 -10.43 9.80
CA LYS A 125 3.75 -11.07 8.99
C LYS A 125 4.28 -10.12 7.90
N GLN A 126 3.39 -9.46 7.16
CA GLN A 126 3.76 -8.53 6.08
C GLN A 126 4.43 -7.27 6.65
N ILE A 127 3.91 -6.75 7.76
CA ILE A 127 4.50 -5.62 8.47
C ILE A 127 5.93 -5.95 8.92
N ASN A 128 6.15 -7.13 9.51
CA ASN A 128 7.47 -7.56 9.94
C ASN A 128 8.43 -7.70 8.75
N GLN A 129 8.00 -8.28 7.63
CA GLN A 129 8.81 -8.41 6.43
C GLN A 129 9.24 -7.05 5.87
N LEU A 130 8.31 -6.08 5.79
CA LEU A 130 8.60 -4.69 5.39
C LEU A 130 9.64 -4.06 6.32
N ASN A 131 9.43 -4.15 7.64
CA ASN A 131 10.33 -3.58 8.63
C ASN A 131 11.73 -4.20 8.55
N THR A 132 11.82 -5.53 8.40
CA THR A 132 13.11 -6.22 8.24
C THR A 132 13.85 -5.72 7.01
N LEU A 133 13.16 -5.58 5.87
CA LEU A 133 13.79 -5.07 4.65
C LEU A 133 14.24 -3.61 4.80
N GLN A 134 13.41 -2.74 5.38
CA GLN A 134 13.79 -1.36 5.67
C GLN A 134 15.00 -1.25 6.60
N SER A 135 15.08 -2.09 7.64
CA SER A 135 16.25 -2.11 8.54
C SER A 135 17.51 -2.55 7.81
N LYS A 136 17.45 -3.64 7.01
CA LYS A 136 18.59 -4.11 6.22
C LYS A 136 19.10 -3.05 5.24
N LEU A 137 18.21 -2.34 4.55
CA LEU A 137 18.61 -1.28 3.62
C LEU A 137 19.25 -0.08 4.35
N LYS A 138 18.84 0.24 5.58
CA LYS A 138 19.47 1.30 6.39
C LYS A 138 20.90 0.94 6.83
N GLU A 139 21.21 -0.35 6.98
CA GLU A 139 22.58 -0.79 7.29
C GLU A 139 23.55 -0.47 6.13
N CYS A 140 23.05 -0.45 4.89
CA CYS A 140 23.85 -0.12 3.70
C CYS A 140 24.29 1.35 3.61
N THR A 141 23.69 2.25 4.39
CA THR A 141 24.10 3.66 4.46
C THR A 141 25.22 3.92 5.47
N ASN A 142 25.68 2.90 6.20
CA ASN A 142 26.72 3.00 7.24
C ASN A 142 28.09 2.44 6.80
N GLU A 143 28.31 2.20 5.50
CA GLU A 143 29.63 1.95 4.89
C GLU A 143 30.08 3.16 4.05
#